data_AF-A0A536H617-F1
#
_entry.id   AF-A0A536H617-F1
#
_cell.length_a   1.000
_cell.length_b   1.000
_cell.length_c   1.000
_cell.angle_alpha   90.00
_cell.angle_beta   90.00
_cell.angle_gamma   90.00
#
_symmetry.space_group_name_H-M   'P 1'
#
loop_
_entity.id
_entity.type
_entity.pdbx_description
1 polymer ?
#
loop_
_entity_poly.entity_id
_entity_poly.type
_entity_poly.pdbx_seq_one_letter_code
_entity_poly.pdbx_strand_id
1 'polypeptide(L)' 'MSQQIRADVEAVLHRRVKSIEPIPEGHSGFTYFVDGDYVLRLPPPGARIAGPADVVRQGRIMSALRSVGLPTPAIPL' A
#
# COMPACT_ATOMS: atom_id res chain seq x y z
N MET A 1 -1.51 -0.66 -14.60
CA MET A 1 -2.32 -0.76 -13.36
C MET A 1 -3.79 -0.86 -13.75
N SER A 2 -4.60 -1.73 -13.13
CA SER A 2 -6.02 -1.85 -13.48
C SER A 2 -6.78 -0.57 -13.10
N GLN A 3 -7.84 -0.22 -13.85
CA GLN A 3 -8.71 0.91 -13.49
C GLN A 3 -9.34 0.72 -12.11
N GLN A 4 -9.60 -0.53 -11.72
CA GLN A 4 -10.13 -0.88 -10.40
C GLN A 4 -9.20 -0.41 -9.27
N ILE A 5 -7.90 -0.68 -9.35
CA ILE A 5 -6.95 -0.28 -8.29
C ILE A 5 -6.91 1.24 -8.11
N ARG A 6 -6.99 2.01 -9.22
CA ARG A 6 -7.07 3.48 -9.11
C ARG A 6 -8.35 3.90 -8.40
N ALA A 7 -9.50 3.34 -8.80
CA ALA A 7 -10.79 3.66 -8.19
C ALA A 7 -10.82 3.33 -6.69
N ASP A 8 -10.26 2.18 -6.29
CA ASP A 8 -10.17 1.78 -4.88
C ASP A 8 -9.32 2.76 -4.07
N VAL A 9 -8.16 3.17 -4.60
CA VAL A 9 -7.29 4.15 -3.93
C VAL A 9 -7.96 5.53 -3.86
N GLU A 10 -8.64 5.98 -4.91
CA GLU A 10 -9.38 7.25 -4.91
C GLU A 10 -10.51 7.24 -3.88
N ALA A 11 -11.20 6.10 -3.71
CA ALA A 11 -12.25 5.92 -2.71
C ALA A 11 -11.70 6.04 -1.28
N VAL A 12 -10.56 5.40 -0.99
CA VAL A 12 -9.90 5.45 0.33
C VAL A 12 -9.33 6.84 0.63
N LEU A 13 -8.68 7.47 -0.35
CA LEU A 13 -8.04 8.77 -0.16
C LEU A 13 -9.02 9.95 -0.27
N HIS A 14 -10.28 9.70 -0.65
CA HIS A 14 -11.30 10.71 -0.93
C HIS A 14 -10.82 11.85 -1.85
N ARG A 15 -9.93 11.51 -2.79
CA ARG A 15 -9.38 12.46 -3.77
C ARG A 15 -9.03 11.74 -5.05
N ARG A 16 -8.94 12.51 -6.15
CA ARG A 16 -8.45 12.00 -7.43
C ARG A 16 -6.96 11.68 -7.34
N VAL A 17 -6.57 10.53 -7.88
CA VAL A 17 -5.17 10.10 -8.03
C VAL A 17 -4.66 10.53 -9.40
N LYS A 18 -3.51 11.18 -9.44
CA LYS A 18 -2.85 11.65 -10.67
C LYS A 18 -1.91 10.58 -11.20
N SER A 19 -0.99 10.07 -10.38
CA SER A 19 0.01 9.07 -10.77
C SER A 19 0.01 7.85 -9.85
N ILE A 20 0.28 6.69 -10.46
CA ILE A 20 0.61 5.44 -9.75
C ILE A 20 1.79 4.84 -10.48
N GLU A 21 2.97 4.90 -9.87
CA GLU A 21 4.23 4.55 -10.51
C GLU A 21 4.92 3.44 -9.72
N PRO A 22 5.47 2.41 -10.38
CA PRO A 22 6.23 1.38 -9.67
C PRO A 22 7.43 2.02 -8.97
N ILE A 23 7.72 1.60 -7.74
CA ILE A 23 8.96 2.02 -7.08
C ILE A 23 10.13 1.32 -7.79
N PRO A 24 11.06 2.06 -8.41
CA PRO A 24 12.23 1.48 -9.04
C PRO A 24 13.15 0.89 -7.96
N GLU A 25 13.65 -0.32 -8.21
CA GLU A 25 14.58 -1.06 -7.36
C GLU A 25 13.97 -1.61 -6.05
N GLY A 26 14.08 -2.94 -5.89
CA GLY A 26 13.72 -3.64 -4.67
C GLY A 26 13.13 -5.03 -4.90
N HIS A 27 13.37 -5.94 -3.95
CA HIS A 27 12.70 -7.24 -3.86
C HIS A 27 11.27 -7.13 -3.28
N SER A 28 10.76 -5.91 -3.15
CA SER A 28 9.59 -5.62 -2.31
C SER A 28 8.24 -6.02 -2.93
N GLY A 29 8.20 -6.41 -4.22
CA GLY A 29 7.02 -6.90 -4.92
C GLY A 29 5.87 -5.88 -5.01
N PHE A 30 5.22 -5.75 -6.19
CA PHE A 30 4.00 -4.96 -6.44
C PHE A 30 3.81 -3.73 -5.52
N THR A 31 4.84 -2.88 -5.49
CA THR A 31 4.90 -1.68 -4.66
C THR A 31 4.97 -0.46 -5.57
N TYR A 32 4.15 0.53 -5.27
CA TYR A 32 3.95 1.71 -6.13
C TYR A 32 3.95 2.98 -5.30
N PHE A 33 4.51 4.06 -5.85
CA PHE A 33 4.21 5.41 -5.39
C PHE A 33 2.83 5.83 -5.92
N VAL A 34 2.04 6.49 -5.08
CA VAL A 34 0.79 7.15 -5.47
C VAL A 34 0.96 8.65 -5.23
N ASP A 35 0.92 9.42 -6.32
CA ASP A 35 1.14 10.88 -6.34
C ASP A 35 2.45 11.38 -5.67
N GLY A 36 3.37 10.48 -5.30
CA GLY A 36 4.56 10.79 -4.51
C GLY A 36 4.34 10.88 -2.99
N ASP A 37 3.08 10.88 -2.54
CA ASP A 37 2.73 11.09 -1.12
C ASP A 37 2.47 9.76 -0.37
N TYR A 38 2.11 8.70 -1.10
CA TYR A 38 1.74 7.41 -0.53
C TYR A 38 2.50 6.25 -1.19
N VAL A 39 2.61 5.15 -0.44
CA VAL A 39 3.09 3.87 -0.94
C VAL A 39 1.93 2.87 -0.95
N LEU A 40 1.59 2.35 -2.13
CA LEU A 40 0.65 1.26 -2.31
C LEU A 40 1.41 -0.07 -2.39
N ARG A 41 1.09 -1.02 -1.50
CA ARG A 41 1.55 -2.41 -1.59
C ARG A 41 0.39 -3.34 -1.90
N LEU A 42 0.58 -4.20 -2.90
CA LEU A 42 -0.38 -5.23 -3.28
C LEU A 42 0.25 -6.62 -3.11
N PRO A 43 -0.53 -7.65 -2.74
CA PRO A 43 -0.06 -9.01 -2.87
C PRO A 43 0.14 -9.34 -4.36
N PRO A 44 1.16 -10.12 -4.74
CA PRO A 44 1.28 -10.61 -6.11
C PRO A 44 0.01 -11.36 -6.54
N PRO A 45 -0.43 -11.24 -7.81
CA PRO A 45 -1.57 -11.99 -8.30
C PRO A 45 -1.42 -13.50 -8.05
N GLY A 46 -2.43 -14.11 -7.43
CA GLY A 46 -2.43 -15.54 -7.11
C GLY A 46 -1.46 -15.96 -5.99
N ALA A 47 -0.74 -15.03 -5.35
CA ALA A 47 0.13 -15.37 -4.23
C ALA A 47 -0.69 -15.82 -3.02
N ARG A 48 -0.16 -16.83 -2.33
CA ARG A 48 -0.64 -17.19 -1.00
C ARG A 48 -0.44 -15.99 -0.07
N ILE A 49 -1.49 -15.63 0.67
CA ILE A 49 -1.46 -14.57 1.68
C ILE A 49 -0.68 -15.10 2.89
N ALA A 50 0.66 -15.05 2.80
CA ALA A 50 1.58 -15.47 3.84
C ALA A 50 2.91 -14.72 3.68
N GLY A 51 3.67 -14.61 4.78
CA GLY A 51 5.00 -14.00 4.76
C GLY A 51 4.98 -12.57 4.17
N PRO A 52 5.87 -12.25 3.20
CA PRO A 52 5.91 -10.93 2.57
C PRO A 52 4.66 -10.53 1.77
N ALA A 53 3.88 -11.50 1.28
CA ALA A 53 2.65 -11.24 0.51
C ALA A 53 1.45 -10.91 1.41
N ASP A 54 1.56 -11.13 2.72
CA ASP A 54 0.52 -10.77 3.69
C ASP A 54 0.58 -9.28 4.04
N VAL A 55 0.19 -8.44 3.07
CA VAL A 55 0.20 -6.97 3.19
C VAL A 55 -0.80 -6.46 4.23
N VAL A 56 -1.88 -7.20 4.49
CA VAL A 56 -2.90 -6.84 5.48
C VAL A 56 -2.31 -6.96 6.90
N ARG A 57 -1.59 -8.05 7.20
CA ARG A 57 -0.89 -8.18 8.49
C ARG A 57 0.16 -7.09 8.68
N GLN A 58 0.88 -6.72 7.63
CA GLN A 58 1.83 -5.61 7.68
C GLN A 58 1.13 -4.28 8.03
N GLY A 59 0.00 -3.99 7.38
CA GLY A 59 -0.86 -2.84 7.72
C GLY A 59 -1.26 -2.80 9.19
N ARG A 60 -1.74 -3.93 9.73
CA ARG A 60 -2.13 -4.04 11.14
C ARG A 60 -0.97 -3.80 12.11
N ILE A 61 0.22 -4.33 11.81
CA ILE A 61 1.43 -4.11 12.62
C ILE A 61 1.81 -2.62 12.60
N MET A 62 1.84 -1.98 11.42
CA MET A 62 2.15 -0.55 11.31
C MET A 62 1.14 0.30 12.09
N SER A 63 -0.16 0.04 11.96
CA SER A 63 -1.19 0.75 12.74
C SER A 63 -1.02 0.57 14.26
N ALA A 64 -0.71 -0.65 14.72
CA ALA A 64 -0.47 -0.91 16.14
C ALA A 64 0.76 -0.16 16.67
N LEU A 65 1.88 -0.20 15.95
CA LEU A 65 3.10 0.53 16.32
C LEU A 65 2.85 2.04 16.34
N ARG A 66 2.14 2.58 15.34
CA ARG A 66 1.76 3.99 15.30
C ARG A 66 0.88 4.39 16.49
N SER A 67 -0.06 3.53 16.90
CA SER A 67 -0.98 3.80 18.01
C SER A 67 -0.27 4.02 19.36
N VAL A 68 0.96 3.52 19.51
CA VAL A 68 1.79 3.71 20.70
C VAL A 68 2.89 4.77 20.51
N GLY A 69 2.80 5.57 19.44
CA GLY A 69 3.70 6.70 19.20
C GLY A 69 5.00 6.37 18.44
N LEU A 70 5.16 5.15 17.90
CA LEU A 70 6.33 4.82 17.10
C LEU A 70 6.24 5.42 15.68
N PRO A 71 7.39 5.81 15.07
CA PRO A 71 7.43 6.51 13.79
C PRO A 71 7.22 5.55 12.61
N THR A 72 6.00 5.03 12.49
CA THR A 72 5.58 4.17 11.37
C THR A 72 4.58 4.90 10.48
N PRO A 73 4.49 4.55 9.18
CA PRO A 73 3.53 5.17 8.28
C PRO A 73 2.09 5.05 8.79
N ALA A 74 1.29 6.08 8.57
CA ALA A 74 -0.15 5.99 8.76
C ALA A 74 -0.76 5.08 7.68
N ILE A 75 -1.73 4.25 8.08
CA ILE A 75 -2.49 3.41 7.16
C ILE A 75 -3.91 3.99 7.07
N PRO A 76 -4.27 4.65 5.96
CA PRO A 76 -5.64 5.08 5.72
C PRO A 76 -6.54 3.84 5.65
N LEU A 77 -7.64 3.83 6.40
CA LEU A 77 -8.67 2.79 6.40
C LEU A 77 -9.92 3.32 5.71
#